data_AF-A0A3N2RG25-F1
#
_entry.id   AF-A0A3N2RG25-F1
#
_cell.length_a   1.000
_cell.length_b   1.000
_cell.length_c   1.000
_cell.angle_alpha   90.00
_cell.angle_beta   90.00
_cell.angle_gamma   90.00
#
_symmetry.space_group_name_H-M   'P 1'
#
loop_
_entity.id
_entity.type
_entity.pdbx_description
1 polymer ?
#
loop_
_entity_poly.entity_id
_entity_poly.type
_entity_poly.pdbx_seq_one_letter_code
_entity_poly.pdbx_strand_id
1 'polypeptide(L)'
;MTRHARRFALAALVLAVAACGAKTEAEQLAGLRDGLAYTQYRRVSENGLPAALQAYRFGAQYSDKAGVAPSELPQFGPADLCIAHLLLAYAALGADKTTIAVAETDIVEAQDCAAFDDLAAASLRSVAFQRLEWPQLAQAESEKVWAAQNRTDGEFSKGPAGQMMALHLGLGYLAVSEKRWDRAQIHADALGQMLRAPWLGKIAGAGVAVQEGRPRDALIALKRLSEDPSVPGGVRKELAGFIAHAEAKGGDVDSFAFMPRLVTTLAWDAVKAHGPEAMRAATRLADEQALKPMGESLQKGVGQAGEAAGGWWRKAREALSSPEPAAPAKNTGQTPAEPAA
;
A
#
# COMPACT_ATOMS: atom_id res chain seq x y z
N MET A 1 -36.28 -45.06 1.16
CA MET A 1 -35.22 -44.66 0.20
C MET A 1 -33.95 -45.45 0.52
N THR A 2 -33.49 -46.27 -0.42
CA THR A 2 -32.38 -47.24 -0.23
C THR A 2 -31.04 -46.51 -0.06
N ARG A 3 -30.09 -47.10 0.67
CA ARG A 3 -28.74 -46.54 0.89
C ARG A 3 -28.00 -46.18 -0.41
N HIS A 4 -28.37 -46.83 -1.52
CA HIS A 4 -27.85 -46.54 -2.86
C HIS A 4 -28.37 -45.22 -3.43
N ALA A 5 -29.64 -44.86 -3.21
CA ALA A 5 -30.20 -43.59 -3.66
C ALA A 5 -29.53 -42.38 -2.97
N ARG A 6 -29.16 -42.51 -1.69
CA ARG A 6 -28.42 -41.46 -0.96
C ARG A 6 -26.98 -41.30 -1.45
N ARG A 7 -26.31 -42.40 -1.81
CA ARG A 7 -24.93 -42.36 -2.35
C ARG A 7 -24.90 -41.79 -3.77
N PHE A 8 -25.90 -42.10 -4.60
CA PHE A 8 -26.07 -41.49 -5.92
C PHE A 8 -26.39 -40.00 -5.83
N ALA A 9 -27.27 -39.59 -4.91
CA ALA A 9 -27.58 -38.17 -4.70
C ALA A 9 -26.35 -37.39 -4.20
N LEU A 10 -25.54 -37.98 -3.31
CA LEU A 10 -24.29 -37.34 -2.86
C LEU A 10 -23.24 -37.26 -3.97
N ALA A 11 -23.10 -38.32 -4.78
CA ALA A 11 -22.18 -38.32 -5.92
C ALA A 11 -22.63 -37.33 -7.00
N ALA A 12 -23.92 -37.22 -7.28
CA ALA A 12 -24.49 -36.24 -8.19
C ALA A 12 -24.35 -34.81 -7.66
N LEU A 13 -24.46 -34.59 -6.35
CA LEU A 13 -24.23 -33.28 -5.73
C LEU A 13 -22.73 -32.90 -5.76
N VAL A 14 -21.83 -33.84 -5.50
CA VAL A 14 -20.37 -33.63 -5.61
C VAL A 14 -19.96 -33.39 -7.06
N LEU A 15 -20.56 -34.11 -8.02
CA LEU A 15 -20.37 -33.85 -9.45
C LEU A 15 -20.99 -32.51 -9.89
N ALA A 16 -22.12 -32.10 -9.33
CA ALA A 16 -22.73 -30.79 -9.61
C ALA A 16 -21.92 -29.62 -9.03
N VAL A 17 -21.30 -29.80 -7.86
CA VAL A 17 -20.40 -28.82 -7.25
C VAL A 17 -19.03 -28.81 -7.96
N ALA A 18 -18.55 -29.95 -8.47
CA ALA A 18 -17.33 -30.03 -9.27
C ALA A 18 -17.51 -29.57 -10.73
N ALA A 19 -18.73 -29.61 -11.27
CA ALA A 19 -19.07 -29.14 -12.62
C ALA A 19 -19.34 -27.62 -12.69
N CYS A 20 -19.39 -26.92 -11.55
CA CYS A 20 -19.15 -25.47 -11.52
C CYS A 20 -17.65 -25.21 -11.59
N GLY A 21 -17.05 -25.51 -12.75
CA GLY A 21 -15.66 -25.14 -13.02
C GLY A 21 -15.52 -23.63 -12.87
N ALA A 22 -14.54 -23.18 -12.09
CA ALA A 22 -14.20 -21.77 -12.04
C ALA A 22 -13.85 -21.30 -13.46
N LYS A 23 -14.50 -20.24 -13.93
CA LYS A 23 -14.22 -19.65 -15.25
C LYS A 23 -12.72 -19.35 -15.36
N THR A 24 -12.12 -19.70 -16.49
CA THR A 24 -10.75 -19.28 -16.83
C THR A 24 -10.67 -17.76 -16.90
N GLU A 25 -9.48 -17.18 -16.71
CA GLU A 25 -9.30 -15.72 -16.82
C GLU A 25 -9.77 -15.18 -18.18
N ALA A 26 -9.58 -15.94 -19.27
CA ALA A 26 -10.07 -15.59 -20.59
C ALA A 26 -11.61 -15.57 -20.67
N GLU A 27 -12.30 -16.54 -20.06
CA GLU A 27 -13.77 -16.54 -19.96
C GLU A 27 -14.29 -15.42 -19.05
N GLN A 28 -13.53 -15.05 -18.02
CA GLN A 28 -13.86 -13.91 -17.16
C GLN A 28 -13.71 -12.59 -17.92
N LEU A 29 -12.65 -12.43 -18.71
CA LEU A 29 -12.47 -11.28 -19.59
C LEU A 29 -13.56 -11.19 -20.67
N ALA A 30 -13.91 -12.32 -21.31
CA ALA A 30 -15.01 -12.36 -22.26
C ALA A 30 -16.34 -11.95 -21.59
N GLY A 31 -16.64 -12.50 -20.41
CA GLY A 31 -17.81 -12.12 -19.63
C GLY A 31 -17.83 -10.65 -19.21
N LEU A 32 -16.66 -10.06 -18.92
CA LEU A 32 -16.54 -8.62 -18.66
C LEU A 32 -16.87 -7.80 -19.91
N ARG A 33 -16.34 -8.20 -21.07
CA ARG A 33 -16.55 -7.51 -22.36
C ARG A 33 -17.99 -7.63 -22.86
N ASP A 34 -18.64 -8.75 -22.59
CA ASP A 34 -20.06 -8.98 -22.88
C ASP A 34 -21.00 -8.28 -21.89
N GLY A 35 -20.46 -7.79 -20.76
CA GLY A 35 -21.23 -7.13 -19.73
C GLY A 35 -21.73 -5.75 -20.16
N LEU A 36 -23.02 -5.47 -19.92
CA LEU A 36 -23.66 -4.21 -20.32
C LEU A 36 -22.89 -2.95 -19.90
N ALA A 37 -22.33 -2.95 -18.68
CA ALA A 37 -21.56 -1.82 -18.17
C ALA A 37 -20.33 -1.53 -19.05
N TYR A 38 -19.57 -2.56 -19.43
CA TYR A 38 -18.44 -2.44 -20.34
C TYR A 38 -18.89 -2.00 -21.73
N THR A 39 -19.90 -2.67 -22.30
CA THR A 39 -20.29 -2.43 -23.70
C THR A 39 -20.86 -1.03 -23.89
N GLN A 40 -21.71 -0.57 -22.96
CA GLN A 40 -22.26 0.79 -23.01
C GLN A 40 -21.19 1.85 -22.78
N TYR A 41 -20.32 1.63 -21.79
CA TYR A 41 -19.21 2.54 -21.53
C TYR A 41 -18.29 2.66 -22.75
N ARG A 42 -17.81 1.54 -23.29
CA ARG A 42 -16.92 1.50 -24.46
C ARG A 42 -17.55 2.24 -25.64
N ARG A 43 -18.82 1.96 -25.95
CA ARG A 43 -19.54 2.62 -27.04
C ARG A 43 -19.61 4.14 -26.85
N VAL A 44 -19.91 4.59 -25.64
CA VAL A 44 -20.00 6.03 -25.33
C VAL A 44 -18.63 6.68 -25.36
N SER A 45 -17.59 6.05 -24.83
CA SER A 45 -16.24 6.61 -24.85
C SER A 45 -15.71 6.72 -26.28
N GLU A 46 -15.75 5.61 -27.04
CA GLU A 46 -15.21 5.51 -28.40
C GLU A 46 -15.85 6.51 -29.37
N ASN A 47 -17.18 6.71 -29.28
CA ASN A 47 -17.91 7.60 -30.20
C ASN A 47 -18.14 9.00 -29.62
N GLY A 48 -18.26 9.10 -28.29
CA GLY A 48 -18.64 10.33 -27.59
C GLY A 48 -17.45 11.20 -27.24
N LEU A 49 -16.27 10.64 -26.95
CA LEU A 49 -15.08 11.44 -26.64
C LEU A 49 -14.67 12.35 -27.81
N PRO A 50 -14.61 11.88 -29.07
CA PRO A 50 -14.32 12.77 -30.20
C PRO A 50 -15.33 13.91 -30.32
N ALA A 51 -16.62 13.61 -30.16
CA ALA A 51 -17.69 14.61 -30.22
C ALA A 51 -17.61 15.62 -29.06
N ALA A 52 -17.28 15.16 -27.84
CA ALA A 52 -17.12 16.01 -26.67
C ALA A 52 -15.93 16.96 -26.81
N LEU A 53 -14.80 16.47 -27.33
CA LEU A 53 -13.62 17.29 -27.60
C LEU A 53 -13.89 18.33 -28.70
N GLN A 54 -14.63 17.96 -29.75
CA GLN A 54 -15.07 18.90 -30.78
C GLN A 54 -16.05 19.95 -30.21
N ALA A 55 -17.02 19.53 -29.39
CA ALA A 55 -17.96 20.44 -28.75
C ALA A 55 -17.26 21.39 -27.77
N TYR A 56 -16.28 20.92 -27.01
CA TYR A 56 -15.45 21.76 -26.15
C TYR A 56 -14.69 22.81 -26.97
N ARG A 57 -14.07 22.41 -28.07
CA ARG A 57 -13.38 23.35 -28.98
C ARG A 57 -14.35 24.37 -29.55
N PHE A 58 -15.52 23.94 -30.03
CA PHE A 58 -16.55 24.84 -30.52
C PHE A 58 -17.00 25.82 -29.43
N GLY A 59 -17.34 25.34 -28.23
CA GLY A 59 -17.74 26.19 -27.11
C GLY A 59 -16.67 27.18 -26.66
N ALA A 60 -15.39 26.77 -26.69
CA ALA A 60 -14.27 27.64 -26.39
C ALA A 60 -14.15 28.83 -27.35
N GLN A 61 -14.59 28.69 -28.61
CA GLN A 61 -14.62 29.79 -29.59
C GLN A 61 -15.65 30.88 -29.26
N TYR A 62 -16.68 30.57 -28.48
CA TYR A 62 -17.72 31.51 -28.04
C TYR A 62 -17.52 31.98 -26.60
N SER A 63 -16.44 31.53 -25.95
CA SER A 63 -16.09 32.00 -24.62
C SER A 63 -15.26 33.27 -24.75
N ASP A 64 -15.91 34.44 -24.65
CA ASP A 64 -15.25 35.76 -24.56
C ASP A 64 -14.23 35.85 -23.40
N LYS A 65 -14.23 34.87 -22.49
CA LYS A 65 -13.30 34.77 -21.36
C LYS A 65 -11.98 34.07 -21.68
N ALA A 66 -11.86 33.38 -22.81
CA ALA A 66 -10.68 32.57 -23.08
C ALA A 66 -9.50 33.40 -23.62
N GLY A 67 -9.75 34.49 -24.36
CA GLY A 67 -8.65 35.23 -25.01
C GLY A 67 -7.83 34.36 -25.98
N VAL A 68 -8.34 33.19 -26.36
CA VAL A 68 -7.70 32.22 -27.25
C VAL A 68 -8.41 32.29 -28.60
N ALA A 69 -7.68 32.61 -29.66
CA ALA A 69 -8.22 32.60 -31.01
C ALA A 69 -8.55 31.16 -31.43
N PRO A 70 -9.57 30.93 -32.29
CA PRO A 70 -9.92 29.59 -32.78
C PRO A 70 -8.74 28.81 -33.40
N SER A 71 -7.77 29.52 -33.98
CA SER A 71 -6.54 28.99 -34.57
C SER A 71 -5.49 28.55 -33.54
N GLU A 72 -5.64 28.94 -32.28
CA GLU A 72 -4.72 28.62 -31.18
C GLU A 72 -5.17 27.38 -30.39
N LEU A 73 -6.41 26.92 -30.60
CA LEU A 73 -6.89 25.67 -30.02
C LEU A 73 -6.29 24.48 -30.77
N PRO A 74 -5.61 23.54 -30.08
CA PRO A 74 -5.00 22.38 -30.72
C PRO A 74 -6.06 21.58 -31.50
N GLN A 75 -5.69 21.13 -32.70
CA GLN A 75 -6.52 20.20 -33.44
C GLN A 75 -6.29 18.80 -32.88
N PHE A 76 -7.34 18.17 -32.39
CA PHE A 76 -7.27 16.77 -31.97
C PHE A 76 -7.39 15.88 -33.21
N GLY A 77 -6.28 15.25 -33.57
CA GLY A 77 -6.22 14.19 -34.57
C GLY A 77 -6.42 12.80 -33.94
N PRO A 78 -6.35 11.73 -34.76
CA PRO A 78 -6.43 10.35 -34.29
C PRO A 78 -5.40 10.02 -33.18
N ALA A 79 -4.17 10.52 -33.30
CA ALA A 79 -3.14 10.31 -32.29
C ALA A 79 -3.49 10.93 -30.92
N ASP A 80 -4.12 12.11 -30.91
CA ASP A 80 -4.55 12.75 -29.66
C ASP A 80 -5.69 11.97 -28.99
N LEU A 81 -6.53 11.29 -29.78
CA LEU A 81 -7.59 10.43 -29.26
C LEU A 81 -7.00 9.19 -28.57
N CYS A 82 -5.98 8.57 -29.15
CA CYS A 82 -5.24 7.47 -28.51
C CYS A 82 -4.73 7.89 -27.12
N ILE A 83 -4.08 9.05 -27.04
CA ILE A 83 -3.57 9.61 -25.78
C ILE A 83 -4.72 9.92 -24.82
N ALA A 84 -5.83 10.49 -25.29
CA ALA A 84 -6.97 10.80 -24.44
C ALA A 84 -7.57 9.54 -23.81
N HIS A 85 -7.72 8.45 -24.57
CA HIS A 85 -8.16 7.15 -24.05
C HIS A 85 -7.16 6.58 -23.03
N LEU A 86 -5.85 6.69 -23.27
CA LEU A 86 -4.83 6.28 -22.29
C LEU A 86 -4.91 7.07 -20.97
N LEU A 87 -5.12 8.38 -21.05
CA LEU A 87 -5.30 9.24 -19.89
C LEU A 87 -6.57 8.87 -19.10
N LEU A 88 -7.66 8.56 -19.80
CA LEU A 88 -8.90 8.06 -19.19
C LEU A 88 -8.68 6.69 -18.53
N ALA A 89 -7.96 5.77 -19.18
CA ALA A 89 -7.60 4.48 -18.61
C ALA A 89 -6.79 4.64 -17.31
N TYR A 90 -5.79 5.52 -17.33
CA TYR A 90 -4.98 5.82 -16.16
C TYR A 90 -5.81 6.46 -15.03
N ALA A 91 -6.67 7.42 -15.34
CA ALA A 91 -7.58 8.03 -14.38
C ALA A 91 -8.54 7.00 -13.77
N ALA A 92 -9.05 6.09 -14.58
CA ALA A 92 -9.92 5.01 -14.15
C ALA A 92 -9.20 4.03 -13.22
N LEU A 93 -7.96 3.65 -13.50
CA LEU A 93 -7.14 2.88 -12.55
C LEU A 93 -6.93 3.65 -11.24
N GLY A 94 -6.66 4.96 -11.31
CA GLY A 94 -6.54 5.80 -10.11
C GLY A 94 -7.82 5.83 -9.26
N ALA A 95 -8.99 5.67 -9.89
CA ALA A 95 -10.29 5.64 -9.23
C ALA A 95 -10.83 4.23 -8.95
N ASP A 96 -9.97 3.20 -9.08
CA ASP A 96 -10.33 1.78 -8.92
C ASP A 96 -11.52 1.34 -9.80
N LYS A 97 -11.55 1.85 -11.04
CA LYS A 97 -12.54 1.53 -12.07
C LYS A 97 -11.93 0.65 -13.14
N THR A 98 -11.54 -0.56 -12.75
CA THR A 98 -10.77 -1.47 -13.61
C THR A 98 -11.49 -1.86 -14.90
N THR A 99 -12.82 -2.06 -14.87
CA THR A 99 -13.62 -2.31 -16.08
C THR A 99 -13.53 -1.16 -17.10
N ILE A 100 -13.51 0.09 -16.62
CA ILE A 100 -13.36 1.26 -17.47
C ILE A 100 -11.95 1.30 -18.06
N ALA A 101 -10.91 1.06 -17.24
CA ALA A 101 -9.54 1.02 -17.72
C ALA A 101 -9.32 -0.05 -18.81
N VAL A 102 -9.92 -1.23 -18.65
CA VAL A 102 -9.89 -2.28 -19.69
C VAL A 102 -10.62 -1.81 -20.96
N ALA A 103 -11.77 -1.16 -20.84
CA ALA A 103 -12.49 -0.64 -22.00
C ALA A 103 -11.70 0.42 -22.77
N GLU A 104 -11.09 1.38 -22.07
CA GLU A 104 -10.27 2.44 -22.68
C GLU A 104 -9.03 1.88 -23.38
N THR A 105 -8.32 0.94 -22.75
CA THR A 105 -7.15 0.29 -23.37
C THR A 105 -7.54 -0.61 -24.56
N ASP A 106 -8.71 -1.26 -24.51
CA ASP A 106 -9.28 -2.01 -25.65
C ASP A 106 -9.70 -1.12 -26.83
N ILE A 107 -10.02 0.15 -26.58
CA ILE A 107 -10.25 1.14 -27.65
C ILE A 107 -8.92 1.50 -28.32
N VAL A 108 -7.87 1.77 -27.54
CA VAL A 108 -6.53 2.08 -28.06
C VAL A 108 -6.00 0.94 -28.92
N GLU A 109 -6.06 -0.31 -28.45
CA GLU A 109 -5.60 -1.49 -29.21
C GLU A 109 -6.42 -1.74 -30.50
N ALA A 110 -7.66 -1.27 -30.55
CA ALA A 110 -8.50 -1.39 -31.75
C ALA A 110 -8.26 -0.27 -32.78
N GLN A 111 -7.54 0.80 -32.40
CA GLN A 111 -7.21 1.94 -33.26
C GLN A 111 -5.80 1.80 -33.84
N ASP A 112 -5.50 2.53 -34.92
CA ASP A 112 -4.15 2.62 -35.51
C ASP A 112 -3.32 3.65 -34.73
N CYS A 113 -3.03 3.33 -33.47
CA CYS A 113 -2.29 4.20 -32.56
C CYS A 113 -0.77 4.06 -32.74
N ALA A 114 0.00 5.01 -32.19
CA ALA A 114 1.45 4.92 -32.26
C ALA A 114 1.96 3.75 -31.40
N ALA A 115 3.09 3.15 -31.77
CA ALA A 115 3.66 2.02 -31.04
C ALA A 115 3.92 2.30 -29.55
N PHE A 116 4.17 3.56 -29.17
CA PHE A 116 4.25 3.97 -27.77
C PHE A 116 2.90 3.85 -27.05
N ASP A 117 1.82 4.29 -27.69
CA ASP A 117 0.47 4.27 -27.14
C ASP A 117 -0.03 2.83 -26.97
N ASP A 118 0.27 1.94 -27.92
CA ASP A 118 -0.04 0.51 -27.81
C ASP A 118 0.65 -0.15 -26.61
N LEU A 119 1.93 0.20 -26.39
CA LEU A 119 2.68 -0.28 -25.24
C LEU A 119 2.15 0.31 -23.93
N ALA A 120 1.68 1.55 -23.95
CA ALA A 120 1.02 2.18 -22.81
C ALA A 120 -0.28 1.43 -22.48
N ALA A 121 -1.09 1.13 -23.49
CA ALA A 121 -2.33 0.38 -23.33
C ALA A 121 -2.08 -1.01 -22.77
N ALA A 122 -1.12 -1.76 -23.32
CA ALA A 122 -0.73 -3.07 -22.80
C ALA A 122 -0.25 -2.99 -21.34
N SER A 123 0.57 -1.99 -21.00
CA SER A 123 1.05 -1.79 -19.61
C SER A 123 -0.11 -1.49 -18.65
N LEU A 124 -0.99 -0.56 -18.98
CA LEU A 124 -2.16 -0.23 -18.15
C LEU A 124 -3.13 -1.41 -18.02
N ARG A 125 -3.31 -2.20 -19.09
CA ARG A 125 -4.12 -3.42 -19.05
C ARG A 125 -3.50 -4.51 -18.20
N SER A 126 -2.18 -4.67 -18.24
CA SER A 126 -1.45 -5.57 -17.33
C SER A 126 -1.72 -5.21 -15.87
N VAL A 127 -1.65 -3.92 -15.52
CA VAL A 127 -2.01 -3.43 -14.17
C VAL A 127 -3.49 -3.69 -13.85
N ALA A 128 -4.39 -3.45 -14.80
CA ALA A 128 -5.81 -3.72 -14.64
C ALA A 128 -6.09 -5.20 -14.32
N PHE A 129 -5.48 -6.12 -15.08
CA PHE A 129 -5.61 -7.55 -14.87
C PHE A 129 -4.98 -8.01 -13.56
N GLN A 130 -3.86 -7.43 -13.15
CA GLN A 130 -3.26 -7.71 -11.84
C GLN A 130 -4.23 -7.36 -10.70
N ARG A 131 -4.95 -6.22 -10.81
CA ARG A 131 -5.95 -5.80 -9.81
C ARG A 131 -7.23 -6.64 -9.81
N LEU A 132 -7.56 -7.25 -10.95
CA LEU A 132 -8.66 -8.22 -11.06
C LEU A 132 -8.25 -9.63 -10.59
N GLU A 133 -7.02 -9.80 -10.11
CA GLU A 133 -6.45 -11.09 -9.73
C GLU A 133 -6.39 -12.08 -10.91
N TRP A 134 -6.08 -11.57 -12.11
CA TRP A 134 -5.89 -12.33 -13.35
C TRP A 134 -4.41 -12.36 -13.77
N PRO A 135 -3.55 -13.09 -13.04
CA PRO A 135 -2.10 -13.06 -13.23
C PRO A 135 -1.66 -13.56 -14.61
N GLN A 136 -2.37 -14.49 -15.25
CA GLN A 136 -1.97 -15.03 -16.55
C GLN A 136 -2.19 -14.00 -17.66
N LEU A 137 -3.34 -13.32 -17.64
CA LEU A 137 -3.62 -12.21 -18.54
C LEU A 137 -2.69 -11.02 -18.28
N ALA A 138 -2.43 -10.68 -17.02
CA ALA A 138 -1.49 -9.62 -16.67
C ALA A 138 -0.09 -9.90 -17.23
N GLN A 139 0.38 -11.14 -17.09
CA GLN A 139 1.65 -11.60 -17.64
C GLN A 139 1.67 -11.54 -19.17
N ALA A 140 0.60 -11.97 -19.84
CA ALA A 140 0.52 -11.94 -21.31
C ALA A 140 0.63 -10.51 -21.87
N GLU A 141 -0.03 -9.53 -21.25
CA GLU A 141 0.11 -8.11 -21.64
C GLU A 141 1.50 -7.56 -21.31
N SER A 142 2.08 -7.95 -20.18
CA SER A 142 3.46 -7.60 -19.80
C SER A 142 4.49 -8.13 -20.80
N GLU A 143 4.28 -9.34 -21.34
CA GLU A 143 5.15 -9.93 -22.34
C GLU A 143 5.15 -9.16 -23.66
N LYS A 144 4.03 -8.53 -24.06
CA LYS A 144 4.01 -7.61 -25.22
C LYS A 144 4.98 -6.45 -24.99
N VAL A 145 4.97 -5.88 -23.78
CA VAL A 145 5.86 -4.77 -23.41
C VAL A 145 7.32 -5.22 -23.40
N TRP A 146 7.60 -6.39 -22.81
CA TRP A 146 8.95 -6.98 -22.78
C TRP A 146 9.49 -7.30 -24.17
N ALA A 147 8.66 -7.87 -25.05
CA ALA A 147 9.04 -8.21 -26.41
C ALA A 147 9.46 -6.95 -27.21
N ALA A 148 8.84 -5.80 -26.96
CA ALA A 148 9.22 -4.54 -27.58
C ALA A 148 10.59 -4.03 -27.11
N GLN A 149 10.99 -4.31 -25.86
CA GLN A 149 12.32 -3.93 -25.33
C GLN A 149 13.47 -4.63 -26.08
N ASN A 150 13.24 -5.89 -26.49
CA ASN A 150 14.27 -6.71 -27.14
C ASN A 150 14.39 -6.47 -28.65
N ARG A 151 13.57 -5.57 -29.23
CA ARG A 151 13.59 -5.23 -30.66
C ARG A 151 14.38 -3.95 -30.96
N THR A 152 14.79 -3.19 -29.95
CA THR A 152 15.62 -1.99 -30.16
C THR A 152 17.10 -2.35 -30.21
N ASP A 153 17.72 -2.16 -31.36
CA ASP A 153 19.16 -2.36 -31.64
C ASP A 153 20.05 -1.44 -30.78
N GLY A 154 20.19 -1.74 -29.49
CA GLY A 154 21.13 -1.10 -28.58
C GLY A 154 20.72 0.26 -27.98
N GLU A 155 19.65 0.90 -28.48
CA GLU A 155 19.15 2.19 -27.94
C GLU A 155 17.83 2.05 -27.19
N PHE A 156 17.76 1.12 -26.22
CA PHE A 156 16.58 0.90 -25.37
C PHE A 156 16.01 2.21 -24.79
N SER A 157 16.88 3.13 -24.37
CA SER A 157 16.50 4.42 -23.78
C SER A 157 15.76 5.37 -24.73
N LYS A 158 15.91 5.21 -26.06
CA LYS A 158 15.25 6.05 -27.06
C LYS A 158 14.02 5.39 -27.68
N GLY A 159 13.88 4.08 -27.53
CA GLY A 159 12.70 3.36 -28.00
C GLY A 159 11.46 3.57 -27.12
N PRO A 160 10.26 3.24 -27.64
CA PRO A 160 9.00 3.39 -26.91
C PRO A 160 9.00 2.75 -25.51
N ALA A 161 9.63 1.58 -25.35
CA ALA A 161 9.66 0.90 -24.06
C ALA A 161 10.57 1.58 -23.03
N GLY A 162 11.70 2.17 -23.44
CA GLY A 162 12.54 2.97 -22.54
C GLY A 162 11.87 4.28 -22.12
N GLN A 163 11.18 4.94 -23.06
CA GLN A 163 10.37 6.12 -22.77
C GLN A 163 9.25 5.80 -21.78
N MET A 164 8.56 4.66 -21.96
CA MET A 164 7.53 4.19 -21.04
C MET A 164 8.07 3.94 -19.64
N MET A 165 9.24 3.30 -19.54
CA MET A 165 9.88 3.03 -18.25
C MET A 165 10.25 4.33 -17.53
N ALA A 166 10.83 5.29 -18.27
CA ALA A 166 11.15 6.62 -17.73
C ALA A 166 9.90 7.37 -17.26
N LEU A 167 8.80 7.26 -18.00
CA LEU A 167 7.51 7.86 -17.63
C LEU A 167 6.97 7.28 -16.32
N HIS A 168 6.89 5.95 -16.19
CA HIS A 168 6.41 5.33 -14.95
C HIS A 168 7.34 5.60 -13.76
N LEU A 169 8.66 5.66 -13.97
CA LEU A 169 9.60 6.06 -12.92
C LEU A 169 9.35 7.50 -12.46
N GLY A 170 9.25 8.44 -13.40
CA GLY A 170 9.02 9.86 -13.10
C GLY A 170 7.68 10.12 -12.40
N LEU A 171 6.59 9.55 -12.94
CA LEU A 171 5.25 9.71 -12.36
C LEU A 171 5.11 8.94 -11.03
N GLY A 172 5.73 7.76 -10.91
CA GLY A 172 5.78 7.01 -9.66
C GLY A 172 6.50 7.79 -8.56
N TYR A 173 7.66 8.37 -8.88
CA TYR A 173 8.41 9.24 -7.95
C TYR A 173 7.58 10.45 -7.52
N LEU A 174 6.96 11.16 -8.47
CA LEU A 174 6.10 12.30 -8.18
C LEU A 174 4.96 11.89 -7.24
N ALA A 175 4.25 10.80 -7.55
CA ALA A 175 3.16 10.30 -6.72
C ALA A 175 3.61 9.95 -5.29
N VAL A 176 4.77 9.30 -5.13
CA VAL A 176 5.34 9.03 -3.79
C VAL A 176 5.67 10.34 -3.06
N SER A 177 6.28 11.32 -3.74
CA SER A 177 6.65 12.61 -3.15
C SER A 177 5.43 13.41 -2.67
N GLU A 178 4.31 13.28 -3.38
CA GLU A 178 3.02 13.88 -3.03
C GLU A 178 2.21 13.03 -2.03
N LYS A 179 2.76 11.89 -1.57
CA LYS A 179 2.11 10.92 -0.68
C LYS A 179 0.82 10.31 -1.25
N ARG A 180 0.77 10.20 -2.57
CA ARG A 180 -0.35 9.66 -3.34
C ARG A 180 -0.08 8.21 -3.71
N TRP A 181 -0.17 7.35 -2.69
CA TRP A 181 0.21 5.95 -2.80
C TRP A 181 -0.71 5.15 -3.74
N ASP A 182 -1.97 5.58 -3.85
CA ASP A 182 -2.95 5.09 -4.83
C ASP A 182 -2.42 5.16 -6.26
N ARG A 183 -1.81 6.30 -6.64
CA ARG A 183 -1.21 6.49 -7.96
C ARG A 183 0.18 5.88 -8.06
N ALA A 184 0.98 5.97 -7.00
CA ALA A 184 2.31 5.37 -6.97
C ALA A 184 2.23 3.85 -7.23
N GLN A 185 1.20 3.19 -6.70
CA GLN A 185 0.97 1.76 -6.92
C GLN A 185 0.76 1.41 -8.39
N ILE A 186 -0.01 2.20 -9.15
CA ILE A 186 -0.19 1.99 -10.60
C ILE A 186 1.16 1.94 -11.31
N HIS A 187 2.04 2.90 -11.00
CA HIS A 187 3.35 2.99 -11.64
C HIS A 187 4.30 1.90 -11.16
N ALA A 188 4.25 1.53 -9.87
CA ALA A 188 5.05 0.45 -9.32
C ALA A 188 4.63 -0.92 -9.85
N ASP A 189 3.33 -1.15 -10.04
CA ASP A 189 2.79 -2.35 -10.70
C ASP A 189 3.27 -2.40 -12.16
N ALA A 190 3.10 -1.32 -12.93
CA ALA A 190 3.57 -1.25 -14.31
C ALA A 190 5.09 -1.49 -14.44
N LEU A 191 5.90 -0.85 -13.60
CA LEU A 191 7.36 -1.09 -13.56
C LEU A 191 7.69 -2.52 -13.14
N GLY A 192 6.96 -3.06 -12.17
CA GLY A 192 7.11 -4.44 -11.73
C GLY A 192 6.86 -5.42 -12.87
N GLN A 193 5.87 -5.16 -13.71
CA GLN A 193 5.61 -5.95 -14.91
C GLN A 193 6.74 -5.80 -15.93
N MET A 194 7.11 -4.56 -16.28
CA MET A 194 8.17 -4.26 -17.26
C MET A 194 9.55 -4.80 -16.88
N LEU A 195 9.85 -4.91 -15.59
CA LEU A 195 11.11 -5.41 -15.06
C LEU A 195 11.05 -6.87 -14.61
N ARG A 196 9.90 -7.54 -14.76
CA ARG A 196 9.64 -8.89 -14.21
C ARG A 196 9.92 -8.97 -12.70
N ALA A 197 9.62 -7.88 -12.01
CA ALA A 197 9.80 -7.64 -10.59
C ALA A 197 8.44 -7.27 -9.94
N PRO A 198 7.44 -8.17 -9.93
CA PRO A 198 6.08 -7.88 -9.44
C PRO A 198 6.04 -7.48 -7.96
N TRP A 199 7.12 -7.71 -7.21
CA TRP A 199 7.26 -7.25 -5.83
C TRP A 199 7.32 -5.72 -5.69
N LEU A 200 7.68 -4.97 -6.73
CA LEU A 200 7.70 -3.50 -6.71
C LEU A 200 6.32 -2.93 -6.37
N GLY A 201 5.27 -3.44 -7.00
CA GLY A 201 3.88 -3.07 -6.72
C GLY A 201 3.46 -3.31 -5.27
N LYS A 202 3.94 -4.41 -4.66
CA LYS A 202 3.64 -4.77 -3.26
C LYS A 202 4.24 -3.75 -2.26
N ILE A 203 5.38 -3.13 -2.59
CA ILE A 203 5.97 -2.06 -1.75
C ILE A 203 5.05 -0.82 -1.77
N ALA A 204 4.62 -0.39 -2.95
CA ALA A 204 3.70 0.75 -3.07
C ALA A 204 2.34 0.45 -2.40
N GLY A 205 1.84 -0.79 -2.51
CA GLY A 205 0.66 -1.26 -1.80
C GLY A 205 0.76 -1.17 -0.27
N ALA A 206 1.96 -1.39 0.30
CA ALA A 206 2.18 -1.13 1.73
C ALA A 206 2.02 0.36 2.07
N GLY A 207 2.45 1.27 1.18
CA GLY A 207 2.20 2.70 1.31
C GLY A 207 0.71 3.06 1.30
N VAL A 208 -0.09 2.41 0.44
CA VAL A 208 -1.57 2.55 0.43
C VAL A 208 -2.16 2.13 1.76
N ALA A 209 -1.75 0.98 2.30
CA ALA A 209 -2.23 0.53 3.61
C ALA A 209 -1.89 1.53 4.73
N VAL A 210 -0.73 2.20 4.70
CA VAL A 210 -0.42 3.29 5.64
C VAL A 210 -1.37 4.48 5.44
N GLN A 211 -1.59 4.90 4.20
CA GLN A 211 -2.48 6.03 3.86
C GLN A 211 -3.92 5.80 4.34
N GLU A 212 -4.39 4.55 4.30
CA GLU A 212 -5.72 4.14 4.76
C GLU A 212 -5.83 3.94 6.29
N GLY A 213 -4.76 4.23 7.05
CA GLY A 213 -4.77 4.03 8.50
C GLY A 213 -4.62 2.57 8.92
N ARG A 214 -4.07 1.72 8.05
CA ARG A 214 -3.77 0.30 8.30
C ARG A 214 -2.25 0.03 8.36
N PRO A 215 -1.49 0.68 9.25
CA PRO A 215 -0.03 0.56 9.30
C PRO A 215 0.44 -0.85 9.66
N ARG A 216 -0.35 -1.63 10.41
CA ARG A 216 -0.03 -3.04 10.70
C ARG A 216 -0.05 -3.88 9.43
N ASP A 217 -1.04 -3.70 8.56
CA ASP A 217 -1.14 -4.42 7.29
C ASP A 217 0.05 -4.09 6.38
N ALA A 218 0.48 -2.82 6.39
CA ALA A 218 1.68 -2.39 5.68
C ALA A 218 2.94 -3.11 6.20
N LEU A 219 3.14 -3.17 7.52
CA LEU A 219 4.28 -3.86 8.12
C LEU A 219 4.28 -5.36 7.81
N ILE A 220 3.12 -6.01 7.87
CA ILE A 220 2.98 -7.43 7.51
C ILE A 220 3.34 -7.65 6.03
N ALA A 221 2.86 -6.79 5.13
CA ALA A 221 3.18 -6.88 3.71
C ALA A 221 4.69 -6.73 3.45
N LEU A 222 5.34 -5.75 4.10
CA LEU A 222 6.79 -5.54 4.00
C LEU A 222 7.60 -6.68 4.62
N LYS A 223 7.14 -7.28 5.73
CA LYS A 223 7.76 -8.46 6.32
C LYS A 223 7.72 -9.65 5.39
N ARG A 224 6.56 -9.95 4.78
CA ARG A 224 6.44 -11.01 3.77
C ARG A 224 7.38 -10.80 2.59
N LEU A 225 7.55 -9.55 2.14
CA LEU A 225 8.52 -9.21 1.09
C LEU A 225 9.98 -9.44 1.52
N SER A 226 10.31 -9.19 2.79
CA SER A 226 11.65 -9.44 3.32
C SER A 226 12.05 -10.93 3.31
N GLU A 227 11.05 -11.82 3.23
CA GLU A 227 11.21 -13.28 3.22
C GLU A 227 11.01 -13.88 1.81
N ASP A 228 10.53 -13.10 0.84
CA ASP A 228 10.18 -13.57 -0.50
C ASP A 228 11.44 -13.81 -1.38
N PRO A 229 11.70 -15.05 -1.84
CA PRO A 229 12.90 -15.37 -2.62
C PRO A 229 12.98 -14.62 -3.96
N SER A 230 11.86 -14.14 -4.50
CA SER A 230 11.81 -13.37 -5.75
C SER A 230 12.31 -11.92 -5.61
N VAL A 231 12.41 -11.41 -4.38
CA VAL A 231 12.92 -10.07 -4.07
C VAL A 231 14.45 -10.08 -4.01
N PRO A 232 15.17 -9.10 -4.59
CA PRO A 232 16.64 -9.06 -4.50
C PRO A 232 17.16 -9.08 -3.06
N GLY A 233 18.24 -9.83 -2.80
CA GLY A 233 18.76 -10.04 -1.45
C GLY A 233 19.12 -8.77 -0.68
N GLY A 234 19.59 -7.72 -1.37
CA GLY A 234 19.84 -6.41 -0.78
C GLY A 234 18.55 -5.75 -0.27
N VAL A 235 17.49 -5.76 -1.08
CA VAL A 235 16.17 -5.23 -0.71
C VAL A 235 15.57 -6.02 0.45
N ARG A 236 15.65 -7.36 0.41
CA ARG A 236 15.19 -8.20 1.54
C ARG A 236 15.87 -7.81 2.86
N LYS A 237 17.18 -7.57 2.83
CA LYS A 237 17.95 -7.19 4.02
C LYS A 237 17.52 -5.83 4.57
N GLU A 238 17.28 -4.85 3.70
CA GLU A 238 16.79 -3.52 4.11
C GLU A 238 15.39 -3.62 4.72
N LEU A 239 14.48 -4.36 4.07
CA LEU A 239 13.13 -4.59 4.59
C LEU A 239 13.17 -5.32 5.94
N ALA A 240 13.99 -6.36 6.08
CA ALA A 240 14.16 -7.08 7.34
C ALA A 240 14.70 -6.17 8.46
N GLY A 241 15.64 -5.28 8.14
CA GLY A 241 16.15 -4.28 9.10
C GLY A 241 15.08 -3.29 9.54
N PHE A 242 14.24 -2.81 8.60
CA PHE A 242 13.10 -1.95 8.90
C PHE A 242 12.07 -2.64 9.79
N ILE A 243 11.72 -3.90 9.49
CA ILE A 243 10.79 -4.70 10.30
C ILE A 243 11.35 -4.96 11.69
N ALA A 244 12.63 -5.34 11.80
CA ALA A 244 13.27 -5.55 13.10
C ALA A 244 13.21 -4.29 13.99
N HIS A 245 13.33 -3.10 13.41
CA HIS A 245 13.16 -1.85 14.16
C HIS A 245 11.74 -1.66 14.69
N ALA A 246 10.72 -1.99 13.88
CA ALA A 246 9.32 -1.94 14.31
C ALA A 246 9.01 -3.01 15.39
N GLU A 247 9.53 -4.22 15.23
CA GLU A 247 9.31 -5.35 16.14
C GLU A 247 10.05 -5.18 17.47
N ALA A 248 11.10 -4.36 17.54
CA ALA A 248 11.85 -4.11 18.77
C ALA A 248 10.98 -3.57 19.92
N LYS A 249 9.92 -2.81 19.61
CA LYS A 249 8.99 -2.24 20.62
C LYS A 249 7.65 -2.95 20.69
N GLY A 250 7.13 -3.44 19.56
CA GLY A 250 5.82 -4.06 19.47
C GLY A 250 5.83 -5.59 19.60
N GLY A 251 7.00 -6.23 19.50
CA GLY A 251 7.11 -7.66 19.22
C GLY A 251 6.75 -7.98 17.76
N ASP A 252 6.52 -9.25 17.46
CA ASP A 252 6.17 -9.73 16.12
C ASP A 252 4.97 -8.98 15.52
N VAL A 253 5.15 -8.38 14.32
CA VAL A 253 4.09 -7.61 13.62
C VAL A 253 2.88 -8.47 13.24
N ASP A 254 3.08 -9.77 13.03
CA ASP A 254 2.03 -10.73 12.71
C ASP A 254 1.17 -11.08 13.93
N SER A 255 1.64 -10.73 15.14
CA SER A 255 0.89 -10.94 16.37
C SER A 255 -0.29 -9.98 16.50
N PHE A 256 -1.41 -10.48 17.03
CA PHE A 256 -2.53 -9.62 17.44
C PHE A 256 -2.14 -8.65 18.57
N ALA A 257 -1.13 -9.02 19.37
CA ALA A 257 -0.64 -8.23 20.48
C ALA A 257 0.31 -7.10 20.07
N PHE A 258 0.69 -7.02 18.79
CA PHE A 258 1.64 -6.04 18.28
C PHE A 258 1.24 -4.60 18.60
N MET A 259 0.07 -4.17 18.14
CA MET A 259 -0.40 -2.79 18.34
C MET A 259 -0.61 -2.44 19.83
N PRO A 260 -1.27 -3.28 20.65
CA PRO A 260 -1.35 -3.06 22.09
C PRO A 260 0.01 -2.91 22.76
N ARG A 261 0.98 -3.77 22.43
CA ARG A 261 2.34 -3.68 22.98
C ARG A 261 3.04 -2.42 22.54
N LEU A 262 3.00 -2.09 21.25
CA LEU A 262 3.62 -0.89 20.71
C LEU A 262 3.08 0.37 21.38
N VAL A 263 1.75 0.52 21.48
CA VAL A 263 1.12 1.66 22.14
C VAL A 263 1.52 1.73 23.61
N THR A 264 1.53 0.60 24.32
CA THR A 264 1.90 0.55 25.73
C THR A 264 3.37 0.95 25.93
N THR A 265 4.28 0.40 25.13
CA THR A 265 5.71 0.73 25.18
C THR A 265 5.96 2.20 24.86
N LEU A 266 5.30 2.75 23.84
CA LEU A 266 5.44 4.17 23.48
C LEU A 266 4.86 5.10 24.56
N ALA A 267 3.71 4.76 25.14
CA ALA A 267 3.15 5.51 26.26
C ALA A 267 4.08 5.45 27.48
N TRP A 268 4.65 4.29 27.77
CA TRP A 268 5.63 4.10 28.85
C TRP A 268 6.89 4.94 28.63
N ASP A 269 7.45 4.93 27.42
CA ASP A 269 8.59 5.76 27.02
C ASP A 269 8.27 7.26 27.14
N ALA A 270 7.07 7.68 26.71
CA ALA A 270 6.63 9.07 26.82
C ALA A 270 6.49 9.52 28.28
N VAL A 271 5.96 8.67 29.16
CA VAL A 271 5.89 8.94 30.60
C VAL A 271 7.29 9.05 31.20
N LYS A 272 8.24 8.19 30.82
CA LYS A 272 9.64 8.30 31.27
C LYS A 272 10.31 9.59 30.84
N ALA A 273 10.06 10.02 29.60
CA ALA A 273 10.71 11.19 29.02
C ALA A 273 10.08 12.51 29.50
N HIS A 274 8.76 12.57 29.57
CA HIS A 274 8.01 13.82 29.70
C HIS A 274 7.02 13.83 30.88
N GLY A 275 6.86 12.71 31.58
CA GLY A 275 5.92 12.62 32.70
C GLY A 275 6.33 13.48 33.89
N PRO A 276 5.37 13.84 34.77
CA PRO A 276 5.66 14.42 36.08
C PRO A 276 6.68 13.56 36.84
N GLU A 277 7.50 14.17 37.69
CA GLU A 277 8.60 13.49 38.39
C GLU A 277 8.16 12.24 39.16
N ALA A 278 7.01 12.32 39.81
CA ALA A 278 6.41 11.21 40.54
C ALA A 278 6.06 10.02 39.62
N MET A 279 5.59 10.28 38.39
CA MET A 279 5.31 9.23 37.39
C MET A 279 6.60 8.68 36.75
N ARG A 280 7.60 9.53 36.51
CA ARG A 280 8.94 9.08 36.06
C ARG A 280 9.58 8.16 37.09
N ALA A 281 9.52 8.50 38.38
CA ALA A 281 9.99 7.66 39.48
C ALA A 281 9.23 6.32 39.53
N ALA A 282 7.91 6.33 39.40
CA ALA A 282 7.09 5.11 39.35
C ALA A 282 7.43 4.21 38.14
N THR A 283 7.71 4.80 36.97
CA THR A 283 8.15 4.02 35.79
C THR A 283 9.54 3.41 35.96
N ARG A 284 10.51 4.13 36.56
CA ARG A 284 11.85 3.58 36.87
C ARG A 284 11.76 2.43 37.87
N LEU A 285 10.96 2.59 38.92
CA LEU A 285 10.72 1.54 39.91
C LEU A 285 10.08 0.29 39.29
N ALA A 286 9.16 0.47 38.32
CA ALA A 286 8.58 -0.65 37.61
C ALA A 286 9.60 -1.34 36.71
N ASP A 287 10.45 -0.62 35.98
CA ASP A 287 11.50 -1.25 35.15
C ASP A 287 12.47 -2.08 36.02
N GLU A 288 12.85 -1.56 37.19
CA GLU A 288 13.73 -2.22 38.15
C GLU A 288 13.10 -3.48 38.76
N GLN A 289 11.77 -3.55 38.87
CA GLN A 289 11.04 -4.66 39.48
C GLN A 289 10.40 -5.64 38.48
N ALA A 290 10.10 -5.24 37.24
CA ALA A 290 9.25 -5.99 36.31
C ALA A 290 10.01 -6.78 35.24
N LEU A 291 11.25 -6.42 34.86
CA LEU A 291 11.92 -7.03 33.70
C LEU A 291 12.70 -8.33 33.97
N LYS A 292 12.78 -8.83 35.21
CA LYS A 292 13.25 -10.20 35.50
C LYS A 292 12.11 -11.21 35.75
N PRO A 293 11.03 -10.91 36.48
CA PRO A 293 10.01 -11.91 36.81
C PRO A 293 8.83 -12.01 35.82
N MET A 294 8.52 -10.97 35.04
CA MET A 294 7.34 -11.01 34.15
C MET A 294 7.47 -11.97 32.97
N GLY A 295 8.70 -12.23 32.49
CA GLY A 295 8.95 -13.21 31.43
C GLY A 295 8.59 -14.65 31.83
N GLU A 296 8.77 -15.00 33.10
CA GLU A 296 8.44 -16.32 33.65
C GLU A 296 6.98 -16.42 34.13
N SER A 297 6.39 -15.33 34.65
CA SER A 297 5.00 -15.36 35.14
C SER A 297 3.96 -15.39 34.01
N LEU A 298 4.26 -14.79 32.85
CA LEU A 298 3.38 -14.83 31.67
C LEU A 298 3.30 -16.24 31.05
N GLN A 299 4.31 -17.10 31.25
CA GLN A 299 4.24 -18.52 30.87
C GLN A 299 3.43 -19.39 31.84
N LYS A 300 3.16 -18.94 33.08
CA LYS A 300 2.52 -19.75 34.14
C LYS A 300 1.06 -19.39 34.47
N GLY A 301 0.44 -18.48 33.72
CA GLY A 301 -1.01 -18.28 33.73
C GLY A 301 -1.52 -17.06 34.51
N VAL A 302 -2.77 -16.69 34.20
CA VAL A 302 -3.45 -15.40 34.48
C VAL A 302 -3.50 -14.99 35.97
N GLY A 303 -3.30 -15.92 36.91
CA GLY A 303 -3.40 -15.65 38.35
C GLY A 303 -2.26 -14.84 38.96
N GLN A 304 -1.00 -15.01 38.50
CA GLN A 304 0.17 -14.33 39.09
C GLN A 304 0.42 -12.93 38.52
N ALA A 305 -0.10 -12.64 37.33
CA ALA A 305 -0.03 -11.31 36.74
C ALA A 305 -0.83 -10.28 37.56
N GLY A 306 -1.97 -10.69 38.13
CA GLY A 306 -2.80 -9.82 38.98
C GLY A 306 -2.14 -9.45 40.31
N GLU A 307 -1.46 -10.40 40.96
CA GLU A 307 -0.73 -10.15 42.22
C GLU A 307 0.51 -9.28 42.00
N ALA A 308 1.26 -9.52 40.92
CA ALA A 308 2.40 -8.68 40.54
C ALA A 308 1.95 -7.26 40.20
N ALA A 309 0.86 -7.10 39.43
CA ALA A 309 0.28 -5.80 39.11
C ALA A 309 -0.26 -5.08 40.37
N GLY A 310 -0.90 -5.81 41.29
CA GLY A 310 -1.39 -5.25 42.57
C GLY A 310 -0.26 -4.90 43.54
N GLY A 311 0.85 -5.65 43.54
CA GLY A 311 2.07 -5.33 44.27
C GLY A 311 2.76 -4.08 43.73
N TRP A 312 2.86 -3.97 42.40
CA TRP A 312 3.36 -2.78 41.73
C TRP A 312 2.49 -1.55 42.04
N TRP A 313 1.15 -1.66 41.90
CA TRP A 313 0.23 -0.55 42.14
C TRP A 313 0.29 -0.02 43.59
N ARG A 314 0.50 -0.90 44.57
CA ARG A 314 0.73 -0.49 45.98
C ARG A 314 1.99 0.34 46.14
N LYS A 315 3.12 -0.14 45.60
CA LYS A 315 4.41 0.59 45.68
C LYS A 315 4.41 1.89 44.89
N ALA A 316 3.78 1.89 43.70
CA ALA A 316 3.61 3.10 42.90
C ALA A 316 2.79 4.14 43.66
N ARG A 317 1.68 3.74 44.30
CA ARG A 317 0.89 4.61 45.16
C ARG A 317 1.69 5.14 46.34
N GLU A 318 2.47 4.32 47.04
CA GLU A 318 3.34 4.78 48.14
C GLU A 318 4.38 5.81 47.68
N ALA A 319 5.00 5.61 46.51
CA ALA A 319 5.94 6.55 45.91
C ALA A 319 5.27 7.87 45.47
N LEU A 320 4.03 7.81 44.96
CA LEU A 320 3.23 8.98 44.57
C LEU A 320 2.62 9.73 45.78
N SER A 321 2.48 9.06 46.92
CA SER A 321 1.88 9.62 48.14
C SER A 321 2.91 10.16 49.14
N SER A 322 4.20 9.89 48.91
CA SER A 322 5.27 10.37 49.78
C SER A 322 5.57 11.84 49.45
N PRO A 323 5.46 12.77 50.43
CA PRO A 323 5.91 14.13 50.23
C PRO A 323 7.41 14.14 49.93
N GLU A 324 7.88 15.07 49.09
CA GLU A 324 9.32 15.31 48.91
C GLU A 324 10.03 15.30 50.27
N PRO A 325 11.15 14.56 50.44
CA PRO A 325 11.94 14.69 51.64
C PRO A 325 12.42 16.14 51.70
N ALA A 326 11.95 16.87 52.71
CA ALA A 326 12.42 18.20 53.02
C ALA A 326 13.95 18.19 53.04
N ALA A 327 14.55 19.10 52.26
CA ALA A 327 16.00 19.26 52.19
C ALA A 327 16.59 19.27 53.62
N PRO A 328 17.69 18.54 53.87
CA PRO A 328 18.25 18.46 55.21
C PRO A 328 18.58 19.86 55.71
N ALA A 329 18.03 20.20 56.88
CA ALA A 329 18.26 21.48 57.54
C ALA A 329 19.76 21.73 57.65
N LYS A 330 20.20 22.91 57.20
CA LYS A 330 21.56 23.41 57.44
C LYS A 330 21.82 23.36 58.95
N ASN A 331 22.77 22.51 59.36
CA ASN A 331 23.42 22.63 60.65
C ASN A 331 24.09 24.01 60.71
N THR A 332 23.42 24.98 61.34
CA THR A 332 24.07 26.19 61.85
C THR A 332 24.92 25.79 63.03
N GLY A 333 26.14 25.36 62.75
CA GLY A 333 27.19 25.20 63.75
C GLY A 333 27.47 26.56 64.39
N GLN A 334 27.24 26.63 65.70
CA GLN A 334 27.68 27.71 66.56
C GLN A 334 29.19 27.89 66.43
N THR A 335 29.61 29.10 66.08
CA THR A 335 31.00 29.56 66.24
C THR A 335 31.25 29.88 67.71
N PRO A 336 32.26 29.29 68.38
CA PRO A 336 32.71 29.79 69.67
C PRO A 336 33.52 31.08 69.45
N ALA A 337 33.24 32.09 70.26
CA ALA A 337 34.04 33.30 70.34
C ALA A 337 35.43 32.99 70.90
N GLU A 338 36.48 33.51 70.27
CA GLU A 338 37.82 33.64 70.85
C GLU A 338 38.08 35.11 71.21
N PRO A 339 38.81 35.41 72.30
CA PRO A 339 38.99 36.76 72.81
C PRO A 339 40.12 37.52 72.11
N ALA A 340 40.03 38.85 72.21
CA ALA A 340 40.79 39.85 71.49
C ALA A 340 42.31 39.89 71.76
N ALA A 341 43.02 40.34 70.72
CA ALA A 341 44.16 41.27 70.82
C ALA A 341 44.01 42.30 69.69
#